data_AF-A0A3R7VV90-F1
#
_entry.id   AF-A0A3R7VV90-F1
#
_cell.length_a   1.000
_cell.length_b   1.000
_cell.length_c   1.000
_cell.angle_alpha   90.00
_cell.angle_beta   90.00
_cell.angle_gamma   90.00
#
_symmetry.space_group_name_H-M   'P 1'
#
loop_
_entity.id
_entity.type
_entity.pdbx_description
1 polymer ?
#
loop_
_entity_poly.entity_id
_entity_poly.type
_entity_poly.pdbx_seq_one_letter_code
_entity_poly.pdbx_strand_id
1 'polypeptide(L)'
;EEGLRFISNIVNKAFNCPVHYINQSGEFAELINTDIDIYSFAAANWAASSRLIAKDIGDCIFVDMGSTTTDIIPIINGRHSAQTSDLKRLCKNQLVYTGILRTNVATLLSNVNLGDCECRIASELFATTADVYRSLENIGNEDYICDTADGAGKEKRDCFRRLARIVCADLTEISHDNIISIAEQVKETQKDIISTAITNTVNEFGLTKIICAGIGEFLLKEICIDQNLDFELSSDLWGSKLSDMLPAYAAARILEMEYDTSTQTRR
;
A
#
# COMPACT_ATOMS: atom_id res chain seq x y z
N GLU A 1 22.93 -5.29 -1.45
CA GLU A 1 23.64 -6.22 -2.37
C GLU A 1 23.60 -7.67 -1.87
N GLU A 2 24.19 -7.97 -0.71
CA GLU A 2 24.27 -9.35 -0.18
C GLU A 2 22.91 -10.06 -0.10
N GLY A 3 21.86 -9.36 0.36
CA GLY A 3 20.51 -9.91 0.41
C GLY A 3 19.92 -10.28 -0.96
N LEU A 4 20.15 -9.47 -2.01
CA LEU A 4 19.69 -9.76 -3.37
C LEU A 4 20.46 -10.96 -3.96
N ARG A 5 21.78 -11.03 -3.75
CA ARG A 5 22.60 -12.18 -4.15
C ARG A 5 22.15 -13.46 -3.43
N PHE A 6 21.84 -13.37 -2.15
CA PHE A 6 21.33 -14.48 -1.37
C PHE A 6 19.98 -15.00 -1.90
N ILE A 7 19.02 -14.10 -2.13
CA ILE A 7 17.70 -14.46 -2.70
C ILE A 7 17.86 -15.11 -4.07
N SER A 8 18.58 -14.47 -5.00
CA SER A 8 18.82 -15.00 -6.34
C SER A 8 19.45 -16.40 -6.32
N ASN A 9 20.49 -16.59 -5.49
CA ASN A 9 21.15 -17.89 -5.35
C ASN A 9 20.21 -18.98 -4.83
N ILE A 10 19.31 -18.65 -3.90
CA ILE A 10 18.34 -19.62 -3.38
C ILE A 10 17.29 -19.96 -4.43
N VAL A 11 16.72 -18.95 -5.09
CA VAL A 11 15.68 -19.14 -6.12
C VAL A 11 16.23 -19.99 -7.26
N ASN A 12 17.42 -19.66 -7.79
CA ASN A 12 18.06 -20.41 -8.87
C ASN A 12 18.40 -21.87 -8.48
N LYS A 13 18.60 -22.17 -7.19
CA LYS A 13 18.82 -23.53 -6.70
C LYS A 13 17.53 -24.30 -6.46
N ALA A 14 16.45 -23.61 -6.10
CA ALA A 14 15.18 -24.22 -5.74
C ALA A 14 14.37 -24.67 -6.97
N PHE A 15 14.50 -23.95 -8.10
CA PHE A 15 13.71 -24.20 -9.30
C PHE A 15 14.55 -24.80 -10.43
N ASN A 16 14.12 -25.96 -10.95
CA ASN A 16 14.72 -26.61 -12.12
C ASN A 16 14.12 -26.12 -13.45
N CYS A 17 13.91 -24.80 -13.56
CA CYS A 17 13.39 -24.15 -14.77
C CYS A 17 14.05 -22.77 -14.95
N PRO A 18 13.93 -22.13 -16.13
CA PRO A 18 14.41 -20.76 -16.32
C PRO A 18 13.76 -19.81 -15.32
N VAL A 19 14.57 -19.05 -14.59
CA VAL A 19 14.14 -18.03 -13.63
C VAL A 19 14.36 -16.66 -14.24
N HIS A 20 13.33 -15.82 -14.18
CA HIS A 20 13.36 -14.44 -14.66
C HIS A 20 13.17 -13.48 -13.49
N TYR A 21 13.86 -12.34 -13.54
CA TYR A 21 13.80 -11.32 -12.50
C TYR A 21 13.33 -10.00 -13.09
N ILE A 22 12.49 -9.28 -12.35
CA ILE A 22 11.95 -7.98 -12.76
C ILE A 22 12.74 -6.88 -12.06
N ASN A 23 13.21 -5.91 -12.84
CA ASN A 23 13.88 -4.72 -12.34
C ASN A 23 12.87 -3.60 -11.96
N GLN A 24 13.36 -2.49 -11.44
CA GLN A 24 12.56 -1.30 -11.06
C GLN A 24 11.77 -0.68 -12.22
N SER A 25 12.16 -0.95 -13.47
CA SER A 25 11.45 -0.49 -14.67
C SER A 25 10.28 -1.42 -15.05
N GLY A 26 10.09 -2.53 -14.34
CA GLY A 26 9.11 -3.57 -14.66
C GLY A 26 9.59 -4.53 -15.77
N GLU A 27 10.83 -4.41 -16.23
CA GLU A 27 11.38 -5.21 -17.32
C GLU A 27 12.05 -6.47 -16.79
N PHE A 28 11.93 -7.58 -17.53
CA PHE A 28 12.72 -8.77 -17.22
C PHE A 28 14.18 -8.52 -17.60
N ALA A 29 15.07 -8.77 -16.65
CA ALA A 29 16.51 -8.63 -16.83
C ALA A 29 17.22 -9.83 -16.23
N GLU A 30 18.34 -10.22 -16.85
CA GLU A 30 19.25 -11.18 -16.24
C GLU A 30 19.94 -10.52 -15.04
N LEU A 31 20.07 -11.25 -13.94
CA LEU A 31 20.95 -10.83 -12.86
C LEU A 31 22.39 -11.00 -13.33
N ILE A 32 22.92 -10.00 -14.03
CA ILE A 32 24.31 -9.99 -14.45
C ILE A 32 25.14 -9.81 -13.18
N ASN A 33 26.16 -10.66 -13.02
CA ASN A 33 27.07 -10.69 -11.86
C ASN A 33 27.94 -9.41 -11.70
N THR A 34 27.58 -8.30 -12.34
CA THR A 34 28.27 -7.02 -12.22
C THR A 34 27.61 -6.18 -11.12
N ASP A 35 28.42 -5.65 -10.21
CA ASP A 35 27.97 -4.87 -9.02
C ASP A 35 27.11 -3.65 -9.36
N ILE A 36 27.10 -3.23 -10.63
CA ILE A 36 26.41 -2.04 -11.13
C ILE A 36 24.92 -2.31 -11.39
N ASP A 37 24.53 -3.53 -11.79
CA ASP A 37 23.14 -3.81 -12.20
C ASP A 37 22.25 -4.33 -11.06
N ILE A 38 22.85 -4.85 -9.98
CA ILE A 38 22.05 -5.42 -8.87
C ILE A 38 21.15 -4.39 -8.17
N TYR A 39 21.52 -3.11 -8.22
CA TYR A 39 20.71 -2.02 -7.67
C TYR A 39 19.43 -1.77 -8.46
N SER A 40 19.37 -2.16 -9.74
CA SER A 40 18.16 -2.05 -10.56
C SER A 40 17.05 -2.99 -10.10
N PHE A 41 17.36 -3.98 -9.25
CA PHE A 41 16.39 -4.94 -8.69
C PHE A 41 15.90 -4.58 -7.27
N ALA A 42 16.44 -3.53 -6.64
CA ALA A 42 15.98 -3.10 -5.33
C ALA A 42 14.62 -2.38 -5.45
N ALA A 43 13.63 -2.66 -4.59
CA ALA A 43 12.34 -1.94 -4.54
C ALA A 43 11.45 -2.02 -5.82
N ALA A 44 11.15 -3.24 -6.27
CA ALA A 44 10.30 -3.51 -7.44
C ALA A 44 8.85 -3.93 -7.11
N ASN A 45 8.36 -3.75 -5.87
CA ASN A 45 7.05 -4.28 -5.44
C ASN A 45 5.89 -3.77 -6.32
N TRP A 46 5.92 -2.51 -6.74
CA TRP A 46 4.92 -1.93 -7.62
C TRP A 46 5.28 -2.03 -9.12
N ALA A 47 6.53 -2.34 -9.48
CA ALA A 47 7.01 -2.24 -10.87
C ALA A 47 6.33 -3.25 -11.81
N ALA A 48 6.21 -4.51 -11.37
CA ALA A 48 5.49 -5.53 -12.12
C ALA A 48 4.00 -5.16 -12.27
N SER A 49 3.35 -4.75 -11.16
CA SER A 49 1.94 -4.33 -11.15
C SER A 49 1.70 -3.17 -12.11
N SER A 50 2.53 -2.13 -12.05
CA SER A 50 2.42 -0.96 -12.95
C SER A 50 2.56 -1.35 -14.41
N ARG A 51 3.43 -2.32 -14.75
CA ARG A 51 3.59 -2.78 -16.13
C ARG A 51 2.37 -3.59 -16.62
N LEU A 52 1.77 -4.41 -15.76
CA LEU A 52 0.53 -5.10 -16.11
C LEU A 52 -0.60 -4.09 -16.34
N ILE A 53 -0.78 -3.16 -15.41
CA ILE A 53 -1.79 -2.09 -15.50
C ILE A 53 -1.61 -1.25 -16.77
N ALA A 54 -0.37 -0.86 -17.07
CA ALA A 54 -0.06 -0.11 -18.29
C ALA A 54 -0.48 -0.85 -19.57
N LYS A 55 -0.45 -2.19 -19.56
CA LYS A 55 -0.81 -3.01 -20.71
C LYS A 55 -2.31 -3.27 -20.81
N ASP A 56 -2.95 -3.60 -19.69
CA ASP A 56 -4.37 -3.97 -19.66
C ASP A 56 -5.30 -2.74 -19.66
N ILE A 57 -4.86 -1.64 -19.05
CA ILE A 57 -5.69 -0.45 -18.78
C ILE A 57 -5.17 0.79 -19.52
N GLY A 58 -3.86 0.99 -19.59
CA GLY A 58 -3.24 2.18 -20.19
C GLY A 58 -2.96 3.30 -19.19
N ASP A 59 -3.15 4.55 -19.61
CA ASP A 59 -2.76 5.74 -18.85
C ASP A 59 -3.68 5.95 -17.63
N CYS A 60 -3.09 5.92 -16.43
CA CYS A 60 -3.80 5.98 -15.16
C CYS A 60 -2.84 6.27 -13.99
N ILE A 61 -3.36 6.45 -12.78
CA ILE A 61 -2.59 6.47 -11.55
C ILE A 61 -2.86 5.16 -10.80
N PHE A 62 -1.82 4.35 -10.62
CA PHE A 62 -1.89 3.16 -9.80
C PHE A 62 -1.66 3.51 -8.32
N VAL A 63 -2.62 3.18 -7.46
CA VAL A 63 -2.56 3.41 -6.02
C VAL A 63 -2.65 2.09 -5.28
N ASP A 64 -1.57 1.68 -4.63
CA ASP A 64 -1.47 0.42 -3.88
C ASP A 64 -1.30 0.72 -2.39
N MET A 65 -2.29 0.35 -1.59
CA MET A 65 -2.27 0.55 -0.15
C MET A 65 -2.11 -0.78 0.57
N GLY A 66 -0.89 -1.00 1.07
CA GLY A 66 -0.54 -2.17 1.86
C GLY A 66 -0.74 -1.96 3.37
N SER A 67 -0.11 -2.84 4.16
CA SER A 67 -0.14 -2.76 5.62
C SER A 67 0.56 -1.53 6.18
N THR A 68 1.52 -0.96 5.45
CA THR A 68 2.49 0.03 5.97
C THR A 68 2.52 1.30 5.16
N THR A 69 2.40 1.19 3.84
CA THR A 69 2.64 2.26 2.88
C THR A 69 1.52 2.30 1.85
N THR A 70 1.36 3.48 1.24
CA THR A 70 0.52 3.72 0.09
C THR A 70 1.41 4.22 -1.05
N ASP A 71 1.56 3.42 -2.09
CA ASP A 71 2.31 3.74 -3.30
C ASP A 71 1.38 4.46 -4.29
N ILE A 72 1.79 5.60 -4.84
CA ILE A 72 1.01 6.38 -5.83
C ILE A 72 1.87 6.56 -7.08
N ILE A 73 1.56 5.78 -8.10
CA ILE A 73 2.41 5.55 -9.27
C ILE A 73 1.69 6.02 -10.54
N PRO A 74 2.05 7.17 -11.11
CA PRO A 74 1.51 7.59 -12.40
C PRO A 74 2.02 6.67 -13.51
N ILE A 75 1.14 6.28 -14.42
CA ILE A 75 1.41 5.44 -15.58
C ILE A 75 0.98 6.21 -16.83
N ILE A 76 1.92 6.42 -17.75
CA ILE A 76 1.69 7.19 -18.98
C ILE A 76 2.47 6.58 -20.14
N ASN A 77 1.85 6.49 -21.32
CA ASN A 77 2.44 5.93 -22.53
C ASN A 77 3.02 4.51 -22.31
N GLY A 78 2.30 3.69 -21.55
CA GLY A 78 2.68 2.30 -21.29
C GLY A 78 3.81 2.10 -20.27
N ARG A 79 4.23 3.14 -19.53
CA ARG A 79 5.31 3.07 -18.54
C ARG A 79 4.96 3.83 -17.26
N HIS A 80 5.47 3.37 -16.13
CA HIS A 80 5.38 4.15 -14.89
C HIS A 80 6.30 5.39 -14.95
N SER A 81 5.87 6.48 -14.31
CA SER A 81 6.63 7.71 -14.09
C SER A 81 6.98 7.93 -12.61
N ALA A 82 7.11 6.82 -11.87
CA ALA A 82 7.62 6.81 -10.50
C ALA A 82 9.08 7.28 -10.42
N GLN A 83 9.44 7.94 -9.32
CA GLN A 83 10.82 8.27 -8.99
C GLN A 83 11.62 7.01 -8.63
N THR A 84 12.91 7.04 -8.93
CA THR A 84 13.80 5.86 -8.84
C THR A 84 14.26 5.50 -7.42
N SER A 85 13.92 6.29 -6.40
CA SER A 85 14.25 6.00 -5.00
C SER A 85 13.15 6.44 -4.06
N ASP A 86 12.99 5.72 -2.95
CA ASP A 86 11.95 6.02 -1.96
C ASP A 86 12.07 7.44 -1.40
N LEU A 87 13.28 7.97 -1.22
CA LEU A 87 13.47 9.37 -0.81
C LEU A 87 12.84 10.34 -1.82
N LYS A 88 13.09 10.14 -3.12
CA LYS A 88 12.50 10.98 -4.16
C LYS A 88 11.00 10.78 -4.26
N ARG A 89 10.51 9.55 -4.07
CA ARG A 89 9.08 9.22 -4.07
C ARG A 89 8.37 9.91 -2.89
N LEU A 90 8.96 9.91 -1.70
CA LEU A 90 8.48 10.66 -0.54
C LEU A 90 8.44 12.17 -0.84
N CYS A 91 9.50 12.74 -1.41
CA CYS A 91 9.53 14.16 -1.79
C CYS A 91 8.50 14.53 -2.87
N LYS A 92 8.01 13.55 -3.64
CA LYS A 92 7.05 13.72 -4.74
C LYS A 92 5.65 13.22 -4.40
N ASN A 93 5.38 12.82 -3.16
CA ASN A 93 4.11 12.21 -2.74
C ASN A 93 3.71 10.94 -3.54
N GLN A 94 4.69 10.25 -4.13
CA GLN A 94 4.50 8.96 -4.81
C GLN A 94 4.66 7.76 -3.87
N LEU A 95 5.05 8.04 -2.62
CA LEU A 95 5.09 7.11 -1.50
C LEU A 95 4.60 7.87 -0.28
N VAL A 96 3.47 7.44 0.28
CA VAL A 96 2.95 7.94 1.55
C VAL A 96 3.18 6.86 2.60
N TYR A 97 3.82 7.19 3.71
CA TYR A 97 4.19 6.21 4.75
C TYR A 97 3.03 5.91 5.70
N THR A 98 1.90 5.52 5.12
CA THR A 98 0.69 5.15 5.82
C THR A 98 0.02 3.95 5.16
N GLY A 99 -0.50 3.02 5.97
CA GLY A 99 -1.14 1.80 5.51
C GLY A 99 -2.23 1.35 6.47
N ILE A 100 -2.89 0.24 6.15
CA ILE A 100 -4.08 -0.20 6.89
C ILE A 100 -3.76 -0.77 8.28
N LEU A 101 -2.55 -1.29 8.50
CA LEU A 101 -2.28 -2.06 9.73
C LEU A 101 -1.24 -1.45 10.66
N ARG A 102 -0.11 -0.98 10.14
CA ARG A 102 1.11 -0.77 10.93
C ARG A 102 1.41 0.68 11.28
N THR A 103 0.61 1.63 10.79
CA THR A 103 0.90 3.04 10.98
C THR A 103 0.59 3.44 12.42
N ASN A 104 1.58 4.01 13.12
CA ASN A 104 1.38 4.57 14.45
C ASN A 104 0.39 5.73 14.36
N VAL A 105 -0.71 5.67 15.12
CA VAL A 105 -1.73 6.73 15.12
C VAL A 105 -1.11 8.10 15.46
N ALA A 106 -0.10 8.12 16.34
CA ALA A 106 0.58 9.34 16.72
C ALA A 106 1.36 10.05 15.59
N THR A 107 1.48 9.42 14.42
CA THR A 107 2.10 10.03 13.23
C THR A 107 1.10 10.70 12.29
N LEU A 108 -0.21 10.49 12.50
CA LEU A 108 -1.26 11.01 11.63
C LEU A 108 -1.82 12.34 12.11
N LEU A 109 -2.02 12.49 13.42
CA LEU A 109 -2.57 13.69 14.07
C LEU A 109 -1.86 13.95 15.39
N SER A 110 -1.99 15.17 15.93
CA SER A 110 -1.46 15.54 17.26
C SER A 110 -2.56 15.74 18.31
N ASN A 111 -3.82 15.82 17.88
CA ASN A 111 -4.97 16.18 18.69
C ASN A 111 -6.22 15.44 18.21
N VAL A 112 -7.13 15.12 19.14
CA VAL A 112 -8.45 14.54 18.88
C VAL A 112 -9.53 15.33 19.61
N ASN A 113 -10.71 15.41 19.03
CA ASN A 113 -11.89 15.99 19.68
C ASN A 113 -12.65 14.90 20.45
N LEU A 114 -12.88 15.11 21.74
CA LEU A 114 -13.61 14.20 22.64
C LEU A 114 -14.96 14.81 23.06
N GLY A 115 -15.71 15.31 22.08
CA GLY A 115 -16.93 16.08 22.29
C GLY A 115 -16.61 17.55 22.55
N ASP A 116 -16.73 17.98 23.81
CA ASP A 116 -16.61 19.40 24.20
C ASP A 116 -15.16 19.87 24.40
N CYS A 117 -14.18 18.97 24.27
CA CYS A 117 -12.76 19.32 24.44
C CYS A 117 -11.87 18.75 23.35
N GLU A 118 -10.87 19.54 22.99
CA GLU A 118 -9.74 19.10 22.17
C GLU A 118 -8.65 18.53 23.09
N CYS A 119 -8.27 17.28 22.85
CA CYS A 119 -7.30 16.53 23.63
C CYS A 119 -6.03 16.28 22.83
N ARG A 120 -4.86 16.60 23.39
CA ARG A 120 -3.57 16.21 22.79
C ARG A 120 -3.35 14.72 22.97
N ILE A 121 -2.79 14.09 21.95
CA ILE A 121 -2.45 12.67 22.02
C ILE A 121 -1.01 12.44 22.47
N ALA A 122 -0.76 11.29 23.07
CA ALA A 122 0.58 10.80 23.39
C ALA A 122 1.32 10.39 22.11
N SER A 123 2.64 10.61 22.09
CA SER A 123 3.52 10.23 20.97
C SER A 123 3.93 8.76 20.95
N GLU A 124 3.65 8.02 22.03
CA GLU A 124 4.00 6.61 22.20
C GLU A 124 3.24 5.72 21.21
N LEU A 125 3.84 4.58 20.85
CA LEU A 125 3.19 3.57 20.04
C LEU A 125 2.17 2.79 20.89
N PHE A 126 1.01 3.41 21.15
CA PHE A 126 -0.08 2.76 21.88
C PHE A 126 -1.09 2.07 20.96
N ALA A 127 -1.39 2.65 19.81
CA ALA A 127 -2.28 2.05 18.82
C ALA A 127 -1.78 2.29 17.39
N THR A 128 -2.25 1.42 16.50
CA THR A 128 -1.93 1.45 15.08
C THR A 128 -3.20 1.62 14.24
N THR A 129 -3.06 1.85 12.93
CA THR A 129 -4.19 1.87 12.00
C THR A 129 -4.98 0.55 11.99
N ALA A 130 -4.36 -0.59 12.30
CA ALA A 130 -5.12 -1.84 12.50
C ALA A 130 -6.15 -1.70 13.62
N ASP A 131 -5.82 -1.04 14.73
CA ASP A 131 -6.74 -0.82 15.85
C ASP A 131 -7.90 0.09 15.44
N VAL A 132 -7.62 1.10 14.61
CA VAL A 132 -8.62 2.02 14.04
C VAL A 132 -9.60 1.24 13.18
N TYR A 133 -9.12 0.57 12.13
CA TYR A 133 -9.99 -0.12 11.18
C TYR A 133 -10.69 -1.33 11.77
N ARG A 134 -10.08 -2.00 12.77
CA ARG A 134 -10.75 -3.08 13.52
C ARG A 134 -11.87 -2.54 14.39
N SER A 135 -11.69 -1.37 15.00
CA SER A 135 -12.68 -0.69 15.84
C SER A 135 -13.87 -0.17 15.03
N LEU A 136 -13.62 0.31 13.81
CA LEU A 136 -14.62 0.76 12.85
C LEU A 136 -15.25 -0.37 12.01
N GLU A 137 -14.85 -1.62 12.27
CA GLU A 137 -15.34 -2.80 11.55
C GLU A 137 -15.02 -2.81 10.05
N ASN A 138 -14.07 -2.00 9.61
CA ASN A 138 -13.60 -2.00 8.23
C ASN A 138 -12.72 -3.22 7.92
N ILE A 139 -12.10 -3.81 8.94
CA ILE A 139 -11.34 -5.06 8.82
C ILE A 139 -11.77 -6.10 9.87
N GLY A 140 -11.65 -7.38 9.49
CA GLY A 140 -11.86 -8.53 10.37
C GLY A 140 -10.71 -8.74 11.35
N ASN A 141 -10.86 -9.76 12.21
CA ASN A 141 -9.79 -10.17 13.13
C ASN A 141 -8.66 -10.91 12.40
N GLU A 142 -9.03 -11.65 11.36
CA GLU A 142 -8.16 -12.37 10.43
C GLU A 142 -7.29 -11.45 9.58
N ASP A 143 -7.77 -10.24 9.27
CA ASP A 143 -7.05 -9.24 8.48
C ASP A 143 -6.00 -8.50 9.33
N TYR A 144 -6.19 -8.46 10.66
CA TYR A 144 -5.21 -7.92 11.60
C TYR A 144 -4.03 -8.91 11.75
N ILE A 145 -3.19 -9.01 10.73
CA ILE A 145 -2.09 -10.00 10.69
C ILE A 145 -0.80 -9.57 11.40
N CYS A 146 -0.59 -8.28 11.65
CA CYS A 146 0.62 -7.80 12.34
C CYS A 146 0.54 -7.95 13.85
N ASP A 147 1.67 -7.78 14.53
CA ASP A 147 1.72 -7.73 15.99
C ASP A 147 0.98 -6.49 16.51
N THR A 148 0.38 -6.62 17.70
CA THR A 148 -0.27 -5.53 18.41
C THR A 148 0.77 -4.73 19.20
N ALA A 149 0.54 -3.43 19.36
CA ALA A 149 1.50 -2.52 20.00
C ALA A 149 1.82 -2.91 21.47
N ASP A 150 0.87 -3.54 22.16
CA ASP A 150 1.00 -3.99 23.55
C ASP A 150 1.16 -5.52 23.68
N GLY A 151 1.25 -6.24 22.56
CA GLY A 151 1.30 -7.70 22.54
C GLY A 151 0.02 -8.41 22.99
N ALA A 152 -1.08 -7.67 23.22
CA ALA A 152 -2.36 -8.23 23.62
C ALA A 152 -3.18 -8.73 22.40
N GLY A 153 -4.44 -9.11 22.65
CA GLY A 153 -5.36 -9.60 21.62
C GLY A 153 -5.72 -8.57 20.54
N LYS A 154 -6.39 -9.07 19.49
CA LYS A 154 -6.83 -8.33 18.29
C LYS A 154 -8.35 -8.14 18.25
N GLU A 155 -9.03 -8.51 19.33
CA GLU A 155 -10.47 -8.30 19.49
C GLU A 155 -10.76 -6.81 19.64
N LYS A 156 -11.98 -6.38 19.26
CA LYS A 156 -12.38 -4.96 19.33
C LYS A 156 -12.10 -4.33 20.69
N ARG A 157 -12.37 -5.08 21.78
CA ARG A 157 -12.14 -4.60 23.14
C ARG A 157 -10.66 -4.30 23.41
N ASP A 158 -9.74 -5.07 22.83
CA ASP A 158 -8.30 -4.83 22.96
C ASP A 158 -7.86 -3.63 22.11
N CYS A 159 -8.42 -3.47 20.90
CA CYS A 159 -8.23 -2.27 20.10
C CYS A 159 -8.72 -1.02 20.82
N PHE A 160 -9.89 -1.07 21.46
CA PHE A 160 -10.42 0.05 22.26
C PHE A 160 -9.49 0.42 23.42
N ARG A 161 -8.89 -0.56 24.09
CA ARG A 161 -7.90 -0.30 25.15
C ARG A 161 -6.68 0.45 24.59
N ARG A 162 -6.16 0.01 23.45
CA ARG A 162 -5.03 0.66 22.78
C ARG A 162 -5.37 2.07 22.31
N LEU A 163 -6.55 2.29 21.73
CA LEU A 163 -7.04 3.61 21.33
C LEU A 163 -7.26 4.55 22.53
N ALA A 164 -7.80 4.06 23.65
CA ALA A 164 -7.95 4.86 24.87
C ALA A 164 -6.61 5.40 25.40
N ARG A 165 -5.55 4.57 25.31
CA ARG A 165 -4.20 4.95 25.77
C ARG A 165 -3.59 6.08 24.95
N ILE A 166 -4.06 6.33 23.72
CA ILE A 166 -3.61 7.46 22.90
C ILE A 166 -3.82 8.79 23.64
N VAL A 167 -4.89 8.91 24.44
CA VAL A 167 -5.16 10.09 25.28
C VAL A 167 -4.83 9.85 26.75
N CYS A 168 -3.94 8.90 27.02
CA CYS A 168 -3.53 8.48 28.37
C CYS A 168 -4.68 8.00 29.27
N ALA A 169 -5.78 7.53 28.68
CA ALA A 169 -6.95 7.03 29.41
C ALA A 169 -7.03 5.49 29.36
N ASP A 170 -7.96 4.94 30.14
CA ASP A 170 -8.43 3.56 30.02
C ASP A 170 -9.95 3.50 29.79
N LEU A 171 -10.49 2.29 29.59
CA LEU A 171 -11.92 2.09 29.30
C LEU A 171 -12.88 2.48 30.44
N THR A 172 -12.37 2.83 31.62
CA THR A 172 -13.16 3.34 32.75
C THR A 172 -13.23 4.86 32.75
N GLU A 173 -12.28 5.53 32.10
CA GLU A 173 -12.19 6.99 32.03
C GLU A 173 -12.78 7.57 30.73
N ILE A 174 -12.62 6.88 29.60
CA ILE A 174 -13.15 7.33 28.29
C ILE A 174 -14.38 6.52 27.87
N SER A 175 -15.39 7.21 27.32
CA SER A 175 -16.60 6.57 26.80
C SER A 175 -16.31 5.80 25.51
N HIS A 176 -17.14 4.80 25.22
CA HIS A 176 -17.08 4.06 23.96
C HIS A 176 -17.23 4.98 22.74
N ASP A 177 -18.18 5.92 22.77
CA ASP A 177 -18.41 6.87 21.68
C ASP A 177 -17.19 7.75 21.41
N ASN A 178 -16.48 8.17 22.46
CA ASN A 178 -15.24 8.93 22.29
C ASN A 178 -14.11 8.08 21.70
N ILE A 179 -14.04 6.78 22.03
CA ILE A 179 -13.07 5.86 21.40
C ILE A 179 -13.36 5.69 19.91
N ILE A 180 -14.63 5.54 19.54
CA ILE A 180 -15.03 5.46 18.13
C ILE A 180 -14.74 6.78 17.41
N SER A 181 -15.07 7.92 18.03
CA SER A 181 -14.75 9.25 17.50
C SER A 181 -13.24 9.44 17.27
N ILE A 182 -12.37 8.93 18.16
CA ILE A 182 -10.92 8.91 17.92
C ILE A 182 -10.63 8.13 16.64
N ALA A 183 -11.14 6.90 16.50
CA ALA A 183 -10.90 6.07 15.33
C ALA A 183 -11.37 6.74 14.03
N GLU A 184 -12.55 7.36 14.03
CA GLU A 184 -13.10 8.11 12.88
C GLU A 184 -12.20 9.28 12.50
N GLN A 185 -11.76 10.10 13.47
CA GLN A 185 -10.85 11.21 13.22
C GLN A 185 -9.50 10.74 12.65
N VAL A 186 -8.99 9.60 13.10
CA VAL A 186 -7.76 9.02 12.55
C VAL A 186 -7.97 8.55 11.10
N LYS A 187 -9.08 7.88 10.82
CA LYS A 187 -9.44 7.44 9.46
C LYS A 187 -9.55 8.64 8.52
N GLU A 188 -10.29 9.68 8.90
CA GLU A 188 -10.45 10.88 8.05
C GLU A 188 -9.11 11.61 7.84
N THR A 189 -8.28 11.73 8.89
CA THR A 189 -6.93 12.31 8.73
C THR A 189 -6.07 11.49 7.77
N GLN A 190 -6.13 10.15 7.85
CA GLN A 190 -5.41 9.29 6.92
C GLN A 190 -5.92 9.44 5.49
N LYS A 191 -7.25 9.52 5.29
CA LYS A 191 -7.86 9.80 3.99
C LYS A 191 -7.39 11.13 3.44
N ASP A 192 -7.36 12.19 4.23
CA ASP A 192 -6.93 13.53 3.77
C ASP A 192 -5.47 13.54 3.29
N ILE A 193 -4.58 12.84 4.01
CA ILE A 193 -3.17 12.71 3.63
C ILE A 193 -3.04 12.02 2.26
N ILE A 194 -3.73 10.89 2.08
CA ILE A 194 -3.68 10.11 0.82
C ILE A 194 -4.36 10.90 -0.31
N SER A 195 -5.53 11.47 -0.05
CA SER A 195 -6.30 12.32 -0.97
C SER A 195 -5.47 13.48 -1.51
N THR A 196 -4.69 14.13 -0.66
CA THR A 196 -3.78 15.21 -1.05
C THR A 196 -2.69 14.70 -1.99
N ALA A 197 -2.11 13.54 -1.69
CA ALA A 197 -1.07 12.93 -2.52
C ALA A 197 -1.60 12.48 -3.90
N ILE A 198 -2.82 11.92 -3.95
CA ILE A 198 -3.51 11.57 -5.19
C ILE A 198 -3.79 12.84 -6.01
N THR A 199 -4.41 13.86 -5.42
CA THR A 199 -4.70 15.14 -6.10
C THR A 199 -3.44 15.79 -6.67
N ASN A 200 -2.33 15.79 -5.94
CA ASN A 200 -1.05 16.31 -6.43
C ASN A 200 -0.59 15.55 -7.67
N THR A 201 -0.71 14.23 -7.66
CA THR A 201 -0.33 13.37 -8.80
C THR A 201 -1.27 13.58 -10.00
N VAL A 202 -2.59 13.66 -9.77
CA VAL A 202 -3.59 14.00 -10.79
C VAL A 202 -3.23 15.32 -11.48
N ASN A 203 -2.93 16.36 -10.70
CA ASN A 203 -2.58 17.67 -11.22
C ASN A 203 -1.24 17.72 -11.95
N GLU A 204 -0.22 17.00 -11.46
CA GLU A 204 1.11 16.95 -12.09
C GLU A 204 1.09 16.21 -13.44
N PHE A 205 0.30 15.13 -13.55
CA PHE A 205 0.31 14.26 -14.74
C PHE A 205 -0.91 14.41 -15.66
N GLY A 206 -1.98 15.09 -15.22
CA GLY A 206 -3.21 15.25 -15.99
C GLY A 206 -4.00 13.95 -16.17
N LEU A 207 -3.84 12.99 -15.25
CA LEU A 207 -4.47 11.67 -15.28
C LEU A 207 -5.63 11.62 -14.30
N THR A 208 -6.79 11.12 -14.73
CA THR A 208 -8.02 11.10 -13.91
C THR A 208 -8.52 9.70 -13.55
N LYS A 209 -8.01 8.65 -14.21
CA LYS A 209 -8.34 7.26 -13.91
C LYS A 209 -7.40 6.71 -12.84
N ILE A 210 -7.95 6.15 -11.77
CA ILE A 210 -7.22 5.56 -10.65
C ILE A 210 -7.41 4.04 -10.64
N ILE A 211 -6.34 3.29 -10.43
CA ILE A 211 -6.40 1.83 -10.21
C ILE A 211 -6.02 1.57 -8.76
N CYS A 212 -6.97 1.13 -7.95
CA CYS A 212 -6.79 0.89 -6.53
C CYS A 212 -6.42 -0.57 -6.29
N ALA A 213 -5.41 -0.83 -5.46
CA ALA A 213 -5.00 -2.18 -5.08
C ALA A 213 -4.57 -2.29 -3.62
N GLY A 214 -4.38 -3.54 -3.20
CA GLY A 214 -3.91 -3.91 -1.88
C GLY A 214 -5.04 -3.95 -0.85
N ILE A 215 -4.66 -4.34 0.37
CA ILE A 215 -5.62 -4.54 1.47
C ILE A 215 -6.38 -3.25 1.87
N GLY A 216 -5.90 -2.08 1.42
CA GLY A 216 -6.56 -0.78 1.61
C GLY A 216 -7.52 -0.36 0.50
N GLU A 217 -7.87 -1.23 -0.46
CA GLU A 217 -8.80 -0.91 -1.55
C GLU A 217 -10.11 -0.26 -1.07
N PHE A 218 -10.66 -0.69 0.07
CA PHE A 218 -11.89 -0.11 0.62
C PHE A 218 -11.72 1.38 0.96
N LEU A 219 -10.57 1.78 1.51
CA LEU A 219 -10.28 3.18 1.86
C LEU A 219 -10.00 4.00 0.61
N LEU A 220 -9.23 3.44 -0.33
CA LEU A 220 -8.95 4.10 -1.61
C LEU A 220 -10.23 4.34 -2.43
N LYS A 221 -11.17 3.40 -2.39
CA LYS A 221 -12.50 3.56 -2.96
C LYS A 221 -13.26 4.73 -2.36
N GLU A 222 -13.30 4.83 -1.02
CA GLU A 222 -13.93 5.97 -0.33
C GLU A 222 -13.29 7.29 -0.78
N ILE A 223 -11.96 7.36 -0.83
CA ILE A 223 -11.23 8.55 -1.29
C ILE A 223 -11.59 8.93 -2.74
N CYS A 224 -11.62 7.96 -3.66
CA CYS A 224 -11.95 8.24 -5.06
C CYS A 224 -13.39 8.74 -5.21
N ILE A 225 -14.34 8.18 -4.43
CA ILE A 225 -15.73 8.64 -4.38
C ILE A 225 -15.80 10.08 -3.86
N ASP A 226 -15.14 10.37 -2.74
CA ASP A 226 -15.12 11.70 -2.10
C ASP A 226 -14.53 12.77 -3.04
N GLN A 227 -13.53 12.39 -3.84
CA GLN A 227 -12.88 13.28 -4.81
C GLN A 227 -13.54 13.28 -6.20
N ASN A 228 -14.59 12.49 -6.42
CA ASN A 228 -15.24 12.31 -7.73
C ASN A 228 -14.23 11.94 -8.85
N LEU A 229 -13.32 11.02 -8.54
CA LEU A 229 -12.34 10.45 -9.48
C LEU A 229 -12.90 9.20 -10.16
N ASP A 230 -12.51 8.96 -11.41
CA ASP A 230 -12.76 7.68 -12.08
C ASP A 230 -11.84 6.62 -11.50
N PHE A 231 -12.37 5.47 -11.10
CA PHE A 231 -11.55 4.42 -10.48
C PHE A 231 -12.03 3.01 -10.80
N GLU A 232 -11.09 2.08 -10.80
CA GLU A 232 -11.35 0.63 -10.83
C GLU A 232 -10.57 -0.05 -9.70
N LEU A 233 -11.17 -1.09 -9.12
CA LEU A 233 -10.52 -1.91 -8.11
C LEU A 233 -9.79 -3.06 -8.77
N SER A 234 -8.55 -3.32 -8.36
CA SER A 234 -7.79 -4.44 -8.89
C SER A 234 -8.45 -5.78 -8.50
N SER A 235 -9.18 -5.82 -7.38
CA SER A 235 -10.04 -6.95 -7.02
C SER A 235 -11.23 -7.18 -7.95
N ASP A 236 -11.78 -6.14 -8.58
CA ASP A 236 -12.84 -6.27 -9.60
C ASP A 236 -12.27 -6.71 -10.95
N LEU A 237 -11.04 -6.25 -11.28
CA LEU A 237 -10.36 -6.57 -12.53
C LEU A 237 -9.79 -7.98 -12.57
N TRP A 238 -9.16 -8.41 -11.47
CA TRP A 238 -8.40 -9.67 -11.42
C TRP A 238 -8.84 -10.59 -10.28
N GLY A 239 -9.75 -10.18 -9.40
CA GLY A 239 -10.22 -10.97 -8.26
C GLY A 239 -9.49 -10.62 -6.96
N SER A 240 -10.22 -10.64 -5.84
CA SER A 240 -9.74 -10.21 -4.52
C SER A 240 -8.43 -10.86 -4.07
N LYS A 241 -8.33 -12.20 -4.16
CA LYS A 241 -7.11 -12.92 -3.79
C LYS A 241 -5.88 -12.52 -4.62
N LEU A 242 -6.11 -12.10 -5.87
CA LEU A 242 -5.03 -11.66 -6.74
C LEU A 242 -4.65 -10.20 -6.49
N SER A 243 -5.59 -9.35 -6.08
CA SER A 243 -5.30 -7.99 -5.60
C SER A 243 -4.33 -7.99 -4.41
N ASP A 244 -4.58 -8.84 -3.41
CA ASP A 244 -3.70 -8.97 -2.23
C ASP A 244 -2.26 -9.43 -2.57
N MET A 245 -2.08 -10.05 -3.75
CA MET A 245 -0.81 -10.60 -4.24
C MET A 245 -0.43 -10.04 -5.62
N LEU A 246 -0.90 -8.82 -5.93
CA LEU A 246 -0.82 -8.23 -7.27
C LEU A 246 0.58 -8.26 -7.88
N PRO A 247 1.68 -7.98 -7.15
CA PRO A 247 3.02 -8.03 -7.73
C PRO A 247 3.41 -9.41 -8.28
N ALA A 248 3.06 -10.48 -7.55
CA ALA A 248 3.38 -11.85 -7.95
C ALA A 248 2.52 -12.28 -9.15
N TYR A 249 1.23 -11.95 -9.12
CA TYR A 249 0.32 -12.19 -10.23
C TYR A 249 0.77 -11.44 -11.49
N ALA A 250 1.10 -10.14 -11.36
CA ALA A 250 1.55 -9.32 -12.47
C ALA A 250 2.85 -9.84 -13.09
N ALA A 251 3.82 -10.25 -12.28
CA ALA A 251 5.05 -10.86 -12.78
C ALA A 251 4.76 -12.12 -13.62
N ALA A 252 3.87 -12.99 -13.15
CA ALA A 252 3.48 -14.20 -13.87
C ALA A 252 2.76 -13.90 -15.20
N ARG A 253 1.78 -12.97 -15.19
CA ARG A 253 1.02 -12.59 -16.40
C ARG A 253 1.88 -11.91 -17.45
N ILE A 254 2.79 -11.02 -17.05
CA ILE A 254 3.68 -10.36 -18.01
C ILE A 254 4.61 -11.38 -18.65
N LEU A 255 5.14 -12.33 -17.87
CA LEU A 255 6.00 -13.39 -18.40
C LEU A 255 5.26 -14.26 -19.43
N GLU A 256 4.05 -14.70 -19.09
CA GLU A 256 3.17 -15.46 -19.99
C GLU A 256 2.98 -14.73 -21.33
N MET A 257 2.67 -13.43 -21.28
CA MET A 257 2.43 -12.63 -22.48
C MET A 257 3.68 -12.44 -23.36
N GLU A 258 4.87 -12.33 -22.77
CA GLU A 258 6.13 -12.26 -23.53
C GLU A 258 6.42 -13.59 -24.24
N TYR A 259 6.16 -14.71 -23.58
CA TYR A 259 6.30 -16.03 -24.19
C TYR A 259 5.35 -16.22 -25.39
N ASP A 260 4.08 -15.82 -25.27
CA ASP A 260 3.09 -15.91 -26.36
C ASP A 260 3.48 -15.04 -27.56
N THR A 261 4.01 -13.84 -27.32
CA THR A 261 4.47 -12.95 -28.40
C THR A 261 5.69 -13.55 -29.12
N SER A 262 6.61 -14.16 -28.38
CA SER A 262 7.82 -14.80 -28.95
C SER A 262 7.52 -16.03 -29.81
N THR A 263 6.46 -16.76 -29.49
CA THR A 263 6.03 -17.95 -30.25
C THR A 263 5.22 -17.59 -31.48
N GLN A 264 4.46 -16.49 -31.46
CA GLN A 264 3.79 -15.95 -32.65
C GLN A 264 4.78 -15.34 -33.66
N THR A 265 5.85 -14.70 -33.21
CA THR A 265 6.87 -14.08 -34.09
C THR A 265 7.79 -15.12 -34.77
N ARG A 266 7.82 -16.36 -34.27
CA ARG A 266 8.60 -17.48 -34.82
C ARG A 266 7.80 -18.39 -35.77
N ARG A 267 6.53 -18.07 -36.03
CA ARG A 267 5.69 -18.73 -37.05
C ARG A 267 5.55 -17.84 -38.27
#